data_AF-A0A7Y4X5P4-F1
#
_entry.id   AF-A0A7Y4X5P4-F1
#
_cell.length_a   1.000
_cell.length_b   1.000
_cell.length_c   1.000
_cell.angle_alpha   90.00
_cell.angle_beta   90.00
_cell.angle_gamma   90.00
#
_symmetry.space_group_name_H-M   'P 1'
#
loop_
_entity.id
_entity.type
_entity.pdbx_description
1 polymer ?
#
loop_
_entity_poly.entity_id
_entity_poly.type
_entity_poly.pdbx_seq_one_letter_code
_entity_poly.pdbx_strand_id
1 'polypeptide(L)'
;MSTTTYQDIKNTLHQLYTEDERPWLVGFSGGKDSTLLASLIFETVLSLPPDQRIKPISVVCTDTRVEIPAIVEMVEGTLDKMRKCSEQNGLRVDATLLKPPSEQSFWVNIIGRGYPPPNRTFRWCTQRMKIDPVNVFVRQRLGHWSEAILHLGARRAESSSRSQTMAGREARNGLRRHPDLPRVWVSNPIEFLSTEEVWAYLLQKPNPWGGDNRALYKLYANASGGECPIQIDTSTPSCGNSRFGCWTCTVVERDKASEGLLASGDERMEKLIEFRETLLYYRDPANGGRDMKRMNGSDGAGPLTMTARRELLTKLLKLQEETGLQVISEDELFLIQKFWKAARQPDDGGGVGRIVTRQKGIVMNDWKETSRLRELQEEVASEKGIRADTLRRLLAKVEEYSESHRPVGLPDDLMKILKDDLAHEAERKNTENA
;
A
#
# COMPACT_ATOMS: atom_id res chain seq x y z
N MET A 1 -14.90 21.33 -29.13
CA MET A 1 -14.18 22.07 -28.07
C MET A 1 -13.22 21.18 -27.28
N SER A 2 -13.51 19.89 -27.03
CA SER A 2 -12.60 18.99 -26.28
C SER A 2 -11.29 18.63 -26.98
N THR A 3 -11.27 18.51 -28.32
CA THR A 3 -10.07 18.13 -29.09
C THR A 3 -8.92 19.13 -28.92
N THR A 4 -9.24 20.42 -28.80
CA THR A 4 -8.26 21.49 -28.60
C THR A 4 -7.56 21.35 -27.26
N THR A 5 -8.30 21.05 -26.19
CA THR A 5 -7.76 20.88 -24.83
C THR A 5 -6.69 19.79 -24.73
N TYR A 6 -6.92 18.61 -25.33
CA TYR A 6 -5.90 17.54 -25.30
C TYR A 6 -4.66 17.88 -26.12
N GLN A 7 -4.84 18.60 -27.23
CA GLN A 7 -3.72 19.02 -28.05
C GLN A 7 -2.87 20.07 -27.33
N ASP A 8 -3.48 21.00 -26.60
CA ASP A 8 -2.77 21.99 -25.79
C ASP A 8 -1.95 21.34 -24.67
N ILE A 9 -2.52 20.32 -24.01
CA ILE A 9 -1.79 19.52 -23.01
C ILE A 9 -0.58 18.82 -23.65
N LYS A 10 -0.75 18.21 -24.83
CA LYS A 10 0.36 17.57 -25.54
C LYS A 10 1.42 18.56 -26.02
N ASN A 11 1.02 19.74 -26.48
CA ASN A 11 1.96 20.80 -26.86
C ASN A 11 2.79 21.24 -25.66
N THR A 12 2.16 21.39 -24.49
CA THR A 12 2.85 21.73 -23.23
C THR A 12 3.80 20.61 -22.81
N LEU A 13 3.38 19.35 -22.91
CA LEU A 13 4.23 18.19 -22.63
C LEU A 13 5.39 18.10 -23.62
N HIS A 14 5.16 18.35 -24.90
CA HIS A 14 6.17 18.35 -25.95
C HIS A 14 7.23 19.41 -25.65
N GLN A 15 6.80 20.65 -25.38
CA GLN A 15 7.70 21.74 -25.01
C GLN A 15 8.53 21.38 -23.77
N LEU A 16 7.89 20.88 -22.71
CA LEU A 16 8.58 20.43 -21.51
C LEU A 16 9.51 19.23 -21.77
N TYR A 17 9.20 18.38 -22.74
CA TYR A 17 10.07 17.27 -23.11
C TYR A 17 11.35 17.78 -23.77
N THR A 18 11.24 18.73 -24.69
CA THR A 18 12.35 19.22 -25.51
C THR A 18 13.20 20.29 -24.83
N GLU A 19 12.62 21.14 -24.00
CA GLU A 19 13.32 22.28 -23.36
C GLU A 19 13.95 21.94 -22.01
N ASP A 20 13.54 20.83 -21.40
CA ASP A 20 14.00 20.42 -20.07
C ASP A 20 14.73 19.08 -20.16
N GLU A 21 15.91 18.95 -19.59
CA GLU A 21 16.67 17.70 -19.66
C GLU A 21 16.35 16.72 -18.52
N ARG A 22 15.59 17.16 -17.50
CA ARG A 22 15.34 16.35 -16.30
C ARG A 22 14.53 15.11 -16.67
N PRO A 23 14.92 13.93 -16.15
CA PRO A 23 14.19 12.69 -16.38
C PRO A 23 12.77 12.78 -15.82
N TRP A 24 11.87 12.02 -16.44
CA TRP A 24 10.47 12.01 -16.08
C TRP A 24 10.11 10.77 -15.27
N LEU A 25 9.36 10.98 -14.19
CA LEU A 25 8.67 9.96 -13.43
C LEU A 25 7.18 10.10 -13.75
N VAL A 26 6.50 9.00 -14.02
CA VAL A 26 5.05 9.01 -14.30
C VAL A 26 4.36 8.14 -13.27
N GLY A 27 3.58 8.76 -12.38
CA GLY A 27 2.77 8.03 -11.41
C GLY A 27 1.60 7.33 -12.11
N PHE A 28 1.64 6.00 -12.13
CA PHE A 28 0.64 5.16 -12.77
C PHE A 28 -0.09 4.27 -11.76
N SER A 29 -1.41 4.21 -11.80
CA SER A 29 -2.20 3.37 -10.89
C SER A 29 -3.18 2.44 -11.59
N GLY A 30 -3.15 2.38 -12.94
CA GLY A 30 -4.16 1.66 -13.72
C GLY A 30 -5.56 2.25 -13.69
N GLY A 31 -5.75 3.41 -13.04
CA GLY A 31 -7.02 4.14 -13.02
C GLY A 31 -7.16 5.09 -14.21
N LYS A 32 -8.39 5.55 -14.49
CA LYS A 32 -8.71 6.40 -15.65
C LYS A 32 -7.78 7.60 -15.82
N ASP A 33 -7.49 8.33 -14.74
CA ASP A 33 -6.72 9.58 -14.81
C ASP A 33 -5.24 9.30 -15.10
N SER A 34 -4.67 8.28 -14.45
CA SER A 34 -3.30 7.85 -14.69
C SER A 34 -3.12 7.21 -16.07
N THR A 35 -4.13 6.50 -16.58
CA THR A 35 -4.12 5.93 -17.93
C THR A 35 -4.16 7.02 -18.98
N LEU A 36 -5.02 8.04 -18.82
CA LEU A 36 -5.03 9.20 -19.71
C LEU A 36 -3.68 9.91 -19.73
N LEU A 37 -3.13 10.21 -18.55
CA LEU A 37 -1.84 10.88 -18.45
C LEU A 37 -0.72 10.08 -19.13
N ALA A 38 -0.63 8.78 -18.86
CA ALA A 38 0.34 7.91 -19.50
C ALA A 38 0.15 7.90 -21.02
N SER A 39 -1.09 7.82 -21.52
CA SER A 39 -1.38 7.88 -22.96
C SER A 39 -0.90 9.18 -23.58
N LEU A 40 -1.17 10.33 -22.95
CA LEU A 40 -0.71 11.63 -23.43
C LEU A 40 0.82 11.73 -23.46
N ILE A 41 1.52 11.18 -22.47
CA ILE A 41 2.99 11.15 -22.43
C ILE A 41 3.53 10.27 -23.56
N PHE A 42 3.00 9.05 -23.73
CA PHE A 42 3.43 8.18 -24.84
C PHE A 42 3.14 8.80 -26.21
N GLU A 43 1.95 9.38 -26.43
CA GLU A 43 1.62 10.10 -27.66
C GLU A 43 2.62 11.25 -27.93
N THR A 44 2.99 11.99 -26.89
CA THR A 44 3.95 13.10 -26.99
C THR A 44 5.33 12.59 -27.43
N VAL A 45 5.85 11.55 -26.78
CA VAL A 45 7.18 11.02 -27.12
C VAL A 45 7.19 10.33 -28.48
N LEU A 46 6.11 9.64 -28.85
CA LEU A 46 5.97 9.02 -30.16
C LEU A 46 5.89 10.04 -31.30
N SER A 47 5.39 11.26 -31.04
CA SER A 47 5.35 12.32 -32.04
C SER A 47 6.72 12.93 -32.36
N LEU A 48 7.73 12.72 -31.50
CA LEU A 48 9.09 13.19 -31.73
C LEU A 48 9.84 12.31 -32.74
N PRO A 49 10.76 12.86 -33.54
CA PRO A 49 11.72 12.09 -34.33
C PRO A 49 12.53 11.11 -33.46
N PRO A 50 12.91 9.91 -33.95
CA PRO A 50 13.61 8.90 -33.16
C PRO A 50 14.89 9.39 -32.46
N ASP A 51 15.63 10.28 -33.10
CA ASP A 51 16.87 10.89 -32.60
C ASP A 51 16.64 11.84 -31.42
N GLN A 52 15.41 12.35 -31.23
CA GLN A 52 15.05 13.25 -30.14
C GLN A 52 14.45 12.52 -28.93
N ARG A 53 14.20 11.21 -29.01
CA ARG A 53 13.59 10.40 -27.93
C ARG A 53 14.60 10.00 -26.85
N ILE A 54 15.38 10.96 -26.37
CA ILE A 54 16.57 10.73 -25.53
C ILE A 54 16.32 10.84 -24.03
N LYS A 55 15.22 11.44 -23.59
CA LYS A 55 14.96 11.64 -22.17
C LYS A 55 14.53 10.34 -21.49
N PRO A 56 15.17 9.92 -20.37
CA PRO A 56 14.71 8.80 -19.58
C PRO A 56 13.33 9.08 -18.97
N ILE A 57 12.42 8.12 -19.10
CA ILE A 57 11.08 8.13 -18.50
C ILE A 57 10.92 6.86 -17.67
N SER A 58 10.47 6.97 -16.42
CA SER A 58 10.08 5.82 -15.59
C SER A 58 8.62 5.92 -15.20
N VAL A 59 7.80 5.03 -15.75
CA VAL A 59 6.42 4.81 -15.32
C VAL A 59 6.45 3.94 -14.07
N VAL A 60 5.94 4.45 -12.95
CA VAL A 60 5.97 3.77 -11.66
C VAL A 60 4.55 3.46 -11.20
N CYS A 61 4.30 2.19 -10.91
CA CYS A 61 3.08 1.74 -10.26
C CYS A 61 3.43 1.11 -8.91
N THR A 62 2.54 1.19 -7.93
CA THR A 62 2.76 0.56 -6.62
C THR A 62 1.67 -0.44 -6.32
N ASP A 63 2.05 -1.71 -6.27
CA ASP A 63 1.22 -2.81 -5.77
C ASP A 63 1.43 -2.93 -4.26
N THR A 64 0.33 -2.75 -3.50
CA THR A 64 0.35 -2.85 -2.04
C THR A 64 0.34 -4.30 -1.53
N ARG A 65 0.38 -5.30 -2.41
CA ARG A 65 0.24 -6.75 -2.12
C ARG A 65 -1.15 -7.15 -1.62
N VAL A 66 -2.06 -6.20 -1.50
CA VAL A 66 -3.47 -6.40 -1.10
C VAL A 66 -4.42 -5.66 -2.05
N GLU A 67 -3.94 -5.30 -3.25
CA GLU A 67 -4.78 -4.80 -4.34
C GLU A 67 -5.72 -5.92 -4.81
N ILE A 68 -6.87 -5.54 -5.40
CA ILE A 68 -7.81 -6.51 -5.96
C ILE A 68 -7.11 -7.34 -7.06
N PRO A 69 -7.17 -8.69 -7.04
CA PRO A 69 -6.46 -9.56 -7.97
C PRO A 69 -6.61 -9.19 -9.45
N ALA A 70 -7.85 -9.01 -9.92
CA ALA A 70 -8.12 -8.64 -11.31
C ALA A 70 -7.48 -7.30 -11.72
N ILE A 71 -7.29 -6.39 -10.76
CA ILE A 71 -6.63 -5.10 -11.00
C ILE A 71 -5.13 -5.26 -11.11
N VAL A 72 -4.53 -6.11 -10.26
CA VAL A 72 -3.09 -6.43 -10.34
C VAL A 72 -2.77 -7.04 -11.69
N GLU A 73 -3.52 -8.06 -12.10
CA GLU A 73 -3.38 -8.75 -13.39
C GLU A 73 -3.47 -7.75 -14.57
N MET A 74 -4.47 -6.86 -14.54
CA MET A 74 -4.66 -5.81 -15.56
C MET A 74 -3.48 -4.81 -15.59
N VAL A 75 -3.00 -4.38 -14.43
CA VAL A 75 -1.89 -3.41 -14.31
C VAL A 75 -0.59 -4.03 -14.80
N GLU A 76 -0.26 -5.24 -14.37
CA GLU A 76 0.95 -5.95 -14.80
C GLU A 76 0.98 -6.11 -16.32
N GLY A 77 -0.12 -6.59 -16.91
CA GLY A 77 -0.24 -6.71 -18.36
C GLY A 77 -0.16 -5.36 -19.10
N THR A 78 -0.60 -4.26 -18.47
CA THR A 78 -0.46 -2.91 -19.04
C THR A 78 0.98 -2.42 -19.00
N LEU A 79 1.69 -2.62 -17.89
CA LEU A 79 3.09 -2.26 -17.75
C LEU A 79 3.97 -3.07 -18.73
N ASP A 80 3.67 -4.34 -18.96
CA ASP A 80 4.32 -5.17 -19.99
C ASP A 80 4.14 -4.59 -21.39
N LYS A 81 2.92 -4.18 -21.73
CA LYS A 81 2.62 -3.53 -23.03
C LYS A 81 3.38 -2.22 -23.18
N MET A 82 3.46 -1.41 -22.13
CA MET A 82 4.24 -0.17 -22.11
C MET A 82 5.73 -0.43 -22.37
N ARG A 83 6.33 -1.44 -21.72
CA ARG A 83 7.73 -1.84 -21.96
C ARG A 83 7.96 -2.28 -23.42
N LYS A 84 7.10 -3.17 -23.93
CA LYS A 84 7.19 -3.63 -25.34
C LYS A 84 7.03 -2.49 -26.34
N CYS A 85 6.09 -1.57 -26.10
CA CYS A 85 5.89 -0.37 -26.92
C CYS A 85 7.15 0.50 -26.91
N SER A 86 7.78 0.66 -25.74
CA SER A 86 9.04 1.39 -25.60
C SER A 86 10.15 0.77 -26.44
N GLU A 87 10.36 -0.54 -26.33
CA GLU A 87 11.39 -1.27 -27.09
C GLU A 87 11.17 -1.16 -28.60
N GLN A 88 9.93 -1.41 -29.06
CA GLN A 88 9.59 -1.41 -30.49
C GLN A 88 9.74 -0.05 -31.15
N ASN A 89 9.52 1.05 -30.41
CA ASN A 89 9.54 2.41 -30.94
C ASN A 89 10.78 3.19 -30.51
N GLY A 90 11.76 2.55 -29.88
CA GLY A 90 12.97 3.20 -29.36
C GLY A 90 12.67 4.31 -28.36
N LEU A 91 11.61 4.16 -27.56
CA LEU A 91 11.34 5.09 -26.46
C LEU A 91 12.29 4.73 -25.30
N ARG A 92 12.75 5.74 -24.56
CA ARG A 92 13.50 5.54 -23.31
C ARG A 92 12.57 5.45 -22.11
N VAL A 93 11.50 4.66 -22.23
CA VAL A 93 10.49 4.45 -21.18
C VAL A 93 10.73 3.09 -20.51
N ASP A 94 10.97 3.13 -19.21
CA ASP A 94 10.87 1.96 -18.35
C ASP A 94 9.53 2.00 -17.62
N ALA A 95 8.93 0.84 -17.37
CA ALA A 95 7.69 0.74 -16.59
C ALA A 95 7.91 -0.29 -15.49
N THR A 96 7.74 0.12 -14.22
CA THR A 96 8.11 -0.70 -13.06
C THR A 96 6.95 -0.83 -12.10
N LEU A 97 6.69 -2.06 -11.65
CA LEU A 97 5.80 -2.34 -10.53
C LEU A 97 6.62 -2.38 -9.23
N LEU A 98 6.40 -1.42 -8.36
CA LEU A 98 7.00 -1.34 -7.05
C LEU A 98 6.12 -2.07 -6.03
N LYS A 99 6.75 -2.73 -5.07
CA LYS A 99 6.06 -3.36 -3.94
C LYS A 99 6.70 -2.88 -2.63
N PRO A 100 5.92 -2.71 -1.55
CA PRO A 100 6.53 -2.51 -0.25
C PRO A 100 7.38 -3.72 0.13
N PRO A 101 8.49 -3.51 0.85
CA PRO A 101 9.25 -4.61 1.44
C PRO A 101 8.35 -5.37 2.44
N SER A 102 8.62 -6.65 2.66
CA SER A 102 7.76 -7.54 3.44
C SER A 102 7.55 -7.02 4.87
N GLU A 103 8.55 -6.37 5.46
CA GLU A 103 8.46 -5.75 6.79
C GLU A 103 7.43 -4.62 6.83
N GLN A 104 7.11 -3.98 5.70
CA GLN A 104 6.12 -2.91 5.60
C GLN A 104 4.78 -3.38 5.04
N SER A 105 4.61 -4.69 4.81
CA SER A 105 3.39 -5.25 4.24
C SER A 105 2.18 -5.05 5.15
N PHE A 106 0.98 -5.23 4.58
CA PHE A 106 -0.27 -5.08 5.30
C PHE A 106 -0.36 -6.06 6.47
N TRP A 107 -0.06 -7.34 6.21
CA TRP A 107 -0.19 -8.40 7.19
C TRP A 107 0.88 -8.37 8.28
N VAL A 108 2.12 -8.00 7.93
CA VAL A 108 3.16 -7.84 8.95
C VAL A 108 2.81 -6.69 9.91
N ASN A 109 2.23 -5.60 9.41
CA ASN A 109 1.78 -4.51 10.27
C ASN A 109 0.57 -4.89 11.14
N ILE A 110 -0.47 -5.51 10.57
CA ILE A 110 -1.68 -5.88 11.33
C ILE A 110 -1.43 -7.10 12.22
N ILE A 111 -1.08 -8.23 11.64
CA ILE A 111 -0.96 -9.51 12.34
C ILE A 111 0.34 -9.55 13.13
N GLY A 112 1.46 -9.10 12.55
CA GLY A 112 2.76 -9.10 13.23
C GLY A 112 2.82 -8.06 14.35
N ARG A 113 2.73 -6.77 14.00
CA ARG A 113 2.87 -5.65 14.96
C ARG A 113 1.60 -5.34 15.75
N GLY A 114 0.43 -5.79 15.30
CA GLY A 114 -0.85 -5.53 15.95
C GLY A 114 -1.47 -4.20 15.56
N TYR A 115 -1.09 -3.60 14.43
CA TYR A 115 -1.72 -2.35 14.02
C TYR A 115 -3.20 -2.58 13.79
N PRO A 116 -4.07 -1.66 14.23
CA PRO A 116 -5.46 -1.77 13.88
C PRO A 116 -5.66 -1.59 12.37
N PRO A 117 -6.69 -2.23 11.80
CA PRO A 117 -7.11 -1.97 10.43
C PRO A 117 -7.29 -0.45 10.20
N PRO A 118 -6.84 0.09 9.06
CA PRO A 118 -6.86 1.53 8.81
C PRO A 118 -8.24 2.17 8.99
N ASN A 119 -8.27 3.41 9.43
CA ASN A 119 -9.48 4.23 9.52
C ASN A 119 -9.22 5.64 8.99
N ARG A 120 -10.20 6.56 9.07
CA ARG A 120 -10.05 7.90 8.49
C ARG A 120 -8.89 8.71 9.06
N THR A 121 -8.59 8.56 10.35
CA THR A 121 -7.57 9.32 11.09
C THR A 121 -6.24 8.57 11.20
N PHE A 122 -6.26 7.24 11.15
CA PHE A 122 -5.09 6.38 11.26
C PHE A 122 -4.89 5.55 9.98
N ARG A 123 -4.42 6.23 8.91
CA ARG A 123 -4.16 5.66 7.58
C ARG A 123 -2.68 5.36 7.35
N TRP A 124 -2.13 4.44 8.14
CA TRP A 124 -0.71 4.08 8.05
C TRP A 124 -0.32 3.43 6.71
N CYS A 125 -1.26 2.79 6.01
CA CYS A 125 -1.01 2.06 4.77
C CYS A 125 -0.60 2.99 3.61
N THR A 126 -1.15 4.20 3.50
CA THR A 126 -0.83 5.12 2.40
C THR A 126 0.66 5.47 2.38
N GLN A 127 1.19 5.90 3.53
CA GLN A 127 2.60 6.29 3.61
C GLN A 127 3.50 5.07 3.35
N ARG A 128 3.33 4.01 4.14
CA ARG A 128 4.23 2.84 4.14
C ARG A 128 4.18 2.03 2.85
N MET A 129 3.00 1.90 2.25
CA MET A 129 2.76 0.95 1.17
C MET A 129 2.62 1.61 -0.20
N LYS A 130 2.31 2.91 -0.28
CA LYS A 130 2.19 3.64 -1.56
C LYS A 130 3.29 4.68 -1.75
N ILE A 131 3.59 5.47 -0.72
CA ILE A 131 4.52 6.61 -0.85
C ILE A 131 5.97 6.16 -0.65
N ASP A 132 6.26 5.40 0.41
CA ASP A 132 7.62 4.99 0.75
C ASP A 132 8.31 4.13 -0.33
N PRO A 133 7.64 3.18 -1.00
CA PRO A 133 8.25 2.43 -2.10
C PRO A 133 8.68 3.33 -3.27
N VAL A 134 7.86 4.34 -3.60
CA VAL A 134 8.21 5.35 -4.61
C VAL A 134 9.38 6.19 -4.13
N ASN A 135 9.40 6.64 -2.88
CA ASN A 135 10.51 7.43 -2.32
C ASN A 135 11.83 6.64 -2.37
N VAL A 136 11.82 5.35 -2.05
CA VAL A 136 13.01 4.48 -2.14
C VAL A 136 13.49 4.37 -3.58
N PHE A 137 12.58 4.06 -4.51
CA PHE A 137 12.89 3.99 -5.95
C PHE A 137 13.49 5.31 -6.46
N VAL A 138 12.85 6.43 -6.14
CA VAL A 138 13.29 7.77 -6.53
C VAL A 138 14.66 8.06 -5.93
N ARG A 139 14.93 7.77 -4.66
CA ARG A 139 16.27 7.98 -4.06
C ARG A 139 17.36 7.12 -4.72
N GLN A 140 17.06 5.87 -5.05
CA GLN A 140 17.99 4.98 -5.74
C GLN A 140 18.32 5.49 -7.15
N ARG A 141 17.33 5.99 -7.89
CA ARG A 141 17.53 6.60 -9.22
C ARG A 141 18.18 7.99 -9.14
N LEU A 142 17.79 8.83 -8.18
CA LEU A 142 18.36 10.17 -7.95
C LEU A 142 19.82 10.12 -7.43
N GLY A 143 20.32 8.98 -6.95
CA GLY A 143 21.76 8.79 -6.81
C GLY A 143 22.51 9.04 -8.13
N HIS A 144 21.84 8.79 -9.27
CA HIS A 144 22.32 9.07 -10.62
C HIS A 144 21.73 10.34 -11.25
N TRP A 145 20.62 10.88 -10.74
CA TRP A 145 19.95 12.08 -11.29
C TRP A 145 20.05 13.28 -10.33
N SER A 146 20.41 14.46 -10.85
CA SER A 146 20.45 15.69 -10.05
C SER A 146 19.06 16.18 -9.63
N GLU A 147 18.08 16.12 -10.53
CA GLU A 147 16.67 16.45 -10.33
C GLU A 147 15.75 15.56 -11.19
N ALA A 148 14.44 15.55 -10.92
CA ALA A 148 13.45 14.84 -11.74
C ALA A 148 12.09 15.57 -11.80
N ILE A 149 11.30 15.31 -12.84
CA ILE A 149 9.92 15.78 -12.97
C ILE A 149 8.95 14.59 -12.78
N LEU A 150 8.07 14.67 -11.80
CA LEU A 150 7.00 13.72 -11.50
C LEU A 150 5.67 14.19 -12.09
N HIS A 151 5.18 13.47 -13.10
CA HIS A 151 3.87 13.64 -13.68
C HIS A 151 2.82 12.84 -12.90
N LEU A 152 1.76 13.52 -12.42
CA LEU A 152 0.65 12.88 -11.70
C LEU A 152 -0.69 13.22 -12.34
N GLY A 153 -1.61 12.24 -12.35
CA GLY A 153 -2.96 12.38 -12.86
C GLY A 153 -3.92 13.11 -11.92
N ALA A 154 -3.44 14.07 -11.12
CA ALA A 154 -4.26 14.78 -10.15
C ALA A 154 -5.14 15.84 -10.83
N ARG A 155 -6.43 15.93 -10.45
CA ARG A 155 -7.40 16.88 -11.04
C ARG A 155 -8.19 17.65 -9.98
N ARG A 156 -8.56 18.90 -10.29
CA ARG A 156 -9.33 19.75 -9.36
C ARG A 156 -10.75 19.23 -9.15
N ALA A 157 -11.32 18.65 -10.20
CA ALA A 157 -12.66 18.07 -10.17
C ALA A 157 -12.79 16.80 -9.32
N GLU A 158 -11.71 16.26 -8.75
CA GLU A 158 -11.80 15.09 -7.86
C GLU A 158 -12.40 15.39 -6.48
N SER A 159 -12.23 16.61 -5.95
CA SER A 159 -12.86 17.07 -4.71
C SER A 159 -12.57 18.55 -4.44
N SER A 160 -13.44 19.22 -3.68
CA SER A 160 -13.24 20.60 -3.23
C SER A 160 -11.92 20.81 -2.47
N SER A 161 -11.55 19.86 -1.60
CA SER A 161 -10.29 19.89 -0.85
C SER A 161 -9.05 19.76 -1.74
N ARG A 162 -9.12 18.94 -2.80
CA ARG A 162 -8.05 18.84 -3.80
C ARG A 162 -7.91 20.12 -4.61
N SER A 163 -9.02 20.75 -5.00
CA SER A 163 -9.02 22.03 -5.69
C SER A 163 -8.30 23.11 -4.87
N GLN A 164 -8.64 23.25 -3.57
CA GLN A 164 -8.00 24.21 -2.67
C GLN A 164 -6.50 23.93 -2.47
N THR A 165 -6.13 22.67 -2.26
CA THR A 165 -4.72 22.28 -2.04
C THR A 165 -3.86 22.56 -3.28
N MET A 166 -4.42 22.38 -4.48
CA MET A 166 -3.70 22.63 -5.73
C MET A 166 -3.64 24.11 -6.10
N ALA A 167 -4.70 24.88 -5.81
CA ALA A 167 -4.74 26.32 -6.08
C ALA A 167 -3.74 27.11 -5.21
N GLY A 168 -3.44 26.65 -3.99
CA GLY A 168 -2.52 27.32 -3.08
C GLY A 168 -1.02 27.16 -3.39
N ARG A 169 -0.64 26.50 -4.48
CA ARG A 169 0.77 26.28 -4.85
C ARG A 169 1.11 26.99 -6.15
N GLU A 170 1.95 28.02 -6.07
CA GLU A 170 2.49 28.70 -7.26
C GLU A 170 3.19 27.70 -8.17
N ALA A 171 2.80 27.70 -9.45
CA ALA A 171 3.48 26.94 -10.48
C ALA A 171 4.42 27.87 -11.24
N ARG A 172 5.69 27.48 -11.38
CA ARG A 172 6.63 28.14 -12.29
C ARG A 172 6.75 27.25 -13.52
N ASN A 173 6.38 27.77 -14.70
CA ASN A 173 6.35 27.02 -15.96
C ASN A 173 5.55 25.69 -15.86
N GLY A 174 4.42 25.70 -15.16
CA GLY A 174 3.58 24.51 -14.97
C GLY A 174 4.13 23.46 -13.99
N LEU A 175 5.23 23.75 -13.31
CA LEU A 175 5.86 22.87 -12.32
C LEU A 175 5.72 23.41 -10.89
N ARG A 176 5.48 22.50 -9.94
CA ARG A 176 5.41 22.79 -8.49
C ARG A 176 6.50 22.00 -7.76
N ARG A 177 7.03 22.48 -6.64
CA ARG A 177 7.95 21.66 -5.82
C ARG A 177 7.19 20.53 -5.11
N HIS A 178 7.77 19.34 -5.07
CA HIS A 178 7.27 18.26 -4.22
C HIS A 178 7.53 18.60 -2.75
N PRO A 179 6.54 18.45 -1.85
CA PRO A 179 6.69 18.84 -0.44
C PRO A 179 7.78 18.06 0.30
N ASP A 180 7.85 16.74 0.06
CA ASP A 180 8.75 15.85 0.81
C ASP A 180 10.04 15.49 0.05
N LEU A 181 10.16 15.89 -1.22
CA LEU A 181 11.26 15.52 -2.10
C LEU A 181 11.83 16.79 -2.75
N PRO A 182 12.81 17.48 -2.11
CA PRO A 182 13.26 18.80 -2.52
C PRO A 182 13.76 18.93 -3.96
N ARG A 183 14.23 17.82 -4.56
CA ARG A 183 14.78 17.72 -5.92
C ARG A 183 13.79 17.17 -6.95
N VAL A 184 12.52 17.04 -6.58
CA VAL A 184 11.45 16.56 -7.46
C VAL A 184 10.44 17.66 -7.72
N TRP A 185 10.15 17.87 -8.99
CA TRP A 185 9.17 18.82 -9.48
C TRP A 185 7.91 18.09 -9.91
N VAL A 186 6.74 18.59 -9.58
CA VAL A 186 5.44 17.97 -9.88
C VAL A 186 4.79 18.67 -11.05
N SER A 187 4.38 17.90 -12.04
CA SER A 187 3.59 18.32 -13.20
C SER A 187 2.22 17.63 -13.14
N ASN A 188 1.13 18.40 -13.26
CA ASN A 188 -0.24 17.86 -13.32
C ASN A 188 -0.92 18.30 -14.63
N PRO A 189 -0.56 17.70 -15.79
CA PRO A 189 -0.99 18.18 -17.09
C PRO A 189 -2.52 18.15 -17.30
N ILE A 190 -3.20 17.23 -16.61
CA ILE A 190 -4.64 17.03 -16.72
C ILE A 190 -5.44 17.74 -15.62
N GLU A 191 -4.82 18.65 -14.85
CA GLU A 191 -5.39 19.26 -13.64
C GLU A 191 -6.80 19.82 -13.82
N PHE A 192 -7.08 20.37 -15.01
CA PHE A 192 -8.32 21.07 -15.36
C PHE A 192 -9.36 20.20 -16.06
N LEU A 193 -9.05 18.94 -16.38
CA LEU A 193 -10.01 18.07 -17.07
C LEU A 193 -11.15 17.62 -16.16
N SER A 194 -12.36 17.59 -16.70
CA SER A 194 -13.53 16.97 -16.08
C SER A 194 -13.46 15.44 -16.15
N THR A 195 -14.36 14.76 -15.44
CA THR A 195 -14.42 13.28 -15.49
C THR A 195 -14.93 12.80 -16.86
N GLU A 196 -15.86 13.53 -17.44
CA GLU A 196 -16.45 13.28 -18.77
C GLU A 196 -15.39 13.45 -19.85
N GLU A 197 -14.55 14.49 -19.76
CA GLU A 197 -13.43 14.69 -20.68
C GLU A 197 -12.45 13.52 -20.60
N VAL A 198 -12.06 13.10 -19.39
CA VAL A 198 -11.17 11.94 -19.21
C VAL A 198 -11.73 10.70 -19.90
N TRP A 199 -13.00 10.37 -19.68
CA TRP A 199 -13.62 9.21 -20.33
C TRP A 199 -13.82 9.38 -21.83
N ALA A 200 -14.19 10.58 -22.29
CA ALA A 200 -14.33 10.87 -23.71
C ALA A 200 -13.03 10.58 -24.46
N TYR A 201 -11.87 10.98 -23.91
CA TYR A 201 -10.59 10.64 -24.50
C TYR A 201 -10.34 9.12 -24.49
N LEU A 202 -10.47 8.48 -23.32
CA LEU A 202 -10.13 7.06 -23.15
C LEU A 202 -10.98 6.13 -24.02
N LEU A 203 -12.24 6.48 -24.29
CA LEU A 203 -13.14 5.67 -25.11
C LEU A 203 -13.01 5.94 -26.61
N GLN A 204 -12.55 7.14 -27.00
CA GLN A 204 -12.38 7.49 -28.42
C GLN A 204 -11.02 7.04 -28.98
N LYS A 205 -9.99 6.94 -28.13
CA LYS A 205 -8.64 6.62 -28.56
C LYS A 205 -8.14 5.28 -28.01
N PRO A 206 -7.52 4.43 -28.84
CA PRO A 206 -6.77 3.29 -28.33
C PRO A 206 -5.54 3.77 -27.55
N ASN A 207 -5.03 2.92 -26.66
CA ASN A 207 -3.83 3.25 -25.92
C ASN A 207 -2.59 3.18 -26.84
N PRO A 208 -1.60 4.09 -26.69
CA PRO A 208 -0.39 4.06 -27.51
C PRO A 208 0.41 2.76 -27.42
N TRP A 209 0.36 2.09 -26.26
CA TRP A 209 0.98 0.77 -26.03
C TRP A 209 0.09 -0.41 -26.44
N GLY A 210 -1.02 -0.15 -27.13
CA GLY A 210 -1.95 -1.16 -27.62
C GLY A 210 -3.06 -1.55 -26.65
N GLY A 211 -4.17 -2.03 -27.22
CA GLY A 211 -5.43 -2.32 -26.52
C GLY A 211 -6.36 -1.11 -26.42
N ASP A 212 -7.54 -1.34 -25.85
CA ASP A 212 -8.55 -0.31 -25.59
C ASP A 212 -8.79 -0.13 -24.08
N ASN A 213 -9.61 0.86 -23.73
CA ASN A 213 -9.98 1.17 -22.36
C ASN A 213 -11.37 0.63 -21.97
N ARG A 214 -11.95 -0.31 -22.75
CA ARG A 214 -13.29 -0.83 -22.50
C ARG A 214 -13.34 -1.68 -21.23
N ALA A 215 -12.31 -2.48 -20.97
CA ALA A 215 -12.22 -3.27 -19.73
C ALA A 215 -12.17 -2.34 -18.50
N LEU A 216 -11.34 -1.30 -18.57
CA LEU A 216 -11.26 -0.26 -17.54
C LEU A 216 -12.60 0.44 -17.35
N TYR A 217 -13.29 0.81 -18.44
CA TYR A 217 -14.60 1.43 -18.38
C TYR A 217 -15.66 0.52 -17.73
N LYS A 218 -15.73 -0.75 -18.15
CA LYS A 218 -16.65 -1.74 -17.56
C LYS A 218 -16.43 -1.89 -16.06
N LEU A 219 -15.17 -1.94 -15.64
CA LEU A 219 -14.81 -2.01 -14.24
C LEU A 219 -15.35 -0.80 -13.44
N TYR A 220 -15.19 0.43 -13.96
CA TYR A 220 -15.77 1.64 -13.35
C TYR A 220 -17.30 1.63 -13.36
N ALA A 221 -17.94 1.19 -14.45
CA ALA A 221 -19.39 1.10 -14.54
C ALA A 221 -19.97 0.10 -13.52
N ASN A 222 -19.35 -1.07 -13.38
CA ASN A 222 -19.78 -2.11 -12.43
C ASN A 222 -19.57 -1.65 -10.98
N ALA A 223 -18.45 -0.98 -10.69
CA ALA A 223 -18.16 -0.42 -9.38
C ALA A 223 -19.03 0.80 -9.02
N SER A 224 -19.83 1.32 -9.95
CA SER A 224 -20.83 2.35 -9.72
C SER A 224 -22.26 1.80 -9.69
N GLY A 225 -22.43 0.47 -9.59
CA GLY A 225 -23.75 -0.17 -9.53
C GLY A 225 -24.45 -0.23 -10.89
N GLY A 226 -23.69 -0.25 -11.99
CA GLY A 226 -24.22 -0.30 -13.36
C GLY A 226 -24.58 1.07 -13.94
N GLU A 227 -24.42 2.16 -13.19
CA GLU A 227 -24.61 3.52 -13.70
C GLU A 227 -23.44 3.94 -14.62
N CYS A 228 -23.79 4.59 -15.73
CA CYS A 228 -22.84 5.08 -16.73
C CYS A 228 -21.91 6.14 -16.12
N PRO A 229 -20.56 5.95 -16.10
CA PRO A 229 -19.60 6.94 -15.63
C PRO A 229 -19.62 8.28 -16.39
N ILE A 230 -20.29 8.32 -17.55
CA ILE A 230 -20.52 9.51 -18.36
C ILE A 230 -21.98 9.92 -18.15
N GLN A 231 -22.19 11.03 -17.43
CA GLN A 231 -23.51 11.64 -17.32
C GLN A 231 -23.68 12.70 -18.42
N ILE A 232 -24.81 12.65 -19.12
CA ILE A 232 -25.21 13.66 -20.12
C ILE A 232 -26.08 14.76 -19.46
N ASP A 233 -26.58 14.52 -18.24
CA ASP A 233 -27.45 15.46 -17.50
C ASP A 233 -26.79 15.96 -16.21
N THR A 234 -26.78 17.28 -16.02
CA THR A 234 -26.19 18.03 -14.90
C THR A 234 -26.96 17.93 -13.57
N SER A 235 -28.12 17.28 -13.54
CA SER A 235 -29.03 17.23 -12.38
C SER A 235 -28.68 16.15 -11.34
N THR A 236 -27.84 15.18 -11.69
CA THR A 236 -27.48 14.03 -10.84
C THR A 236 -26.00 14.10 -10.43
N PRO A 237 -25.60 13.80 -9.18
CA PRO A 237 -24.19 13.81 -8.78
C PRO A 237 -23.35 12.80 -9.60
N SER A 238 -22.14 13.19 -10.03
CA SER A 238 -21.28 12.33 -10.84
C SER A 238 -20.92 11.02 -10.13
N CYS A 239 -21.31 9.88 -10.72
CA CYS A 239 -21.00 8.53 -10.27
C CYS A 239 -19.54 8.10 -10.55
N GLY A 240 -18.71 8.96 -11.15
CA GLY A 240 -17.30 8.72 -11.50
C GLY A 240 -16.28 8.75 -10.33
N ASN A 241 -16.77 8.69 -9.08
CA ASN A 241 -15.94 8.70 -7.86
C ASN A 241 -15.53 7.30 -7.38
N SER A 242 -15.88 6.23 -8.10
CA SER A 242 -15.47 4.87 -7.73
C SER A 242 -13.95 4.74 -7.88
N ARG A 243 -13.25 4.57 -6.75
CA ARG A 243 -11.79 4.45 -6.68
C ARG A 243 -11.43 2.99 -6.46
N PHE A 244 -10.59 2.47 -7.35
CA PHE A 244 -10.00 1.14 -7.22
C PHE A 244 -8.85 1.19 -6.22
N GLY A 245 -8.76 0.16 -5.39
CA GLY A 245 -7.69 0.04 -4.41
C GLY A 245 -7.67 -1.35 -3.80
N CYS A 246 -7.14 -1.44 -2.58
CA CYS A 246 -7.00 -2.70 -1.88
C CYS A 246 -8.33 -3.29 -1.41
N TRP A 247 -8.51 -4.61 -1.60
CA TRP A 247 -9.69 -5.35 -1.16
C TRP A 247 -9.82 -5.38 0.37
N THR A 248 -8.73 -5.10 1.10
CA THR A 248 -8.71 -5.00 2.57
C THR A 248 -9.14 -3.62 3.10
N CYS A 249 -9.55 -2.69 2.23
CA CYS A 249 -9.78 -1.30 2.65
C CYS A 249 -10.96 -1.17 3.62
N THR A 250 -10.65 -0.94 4.89
CA THR A 250 -11.66 -0.68 5.92
C THR A 250 -12.10 0.79 5.98
N VAL A 251 -11.43 1.71 5.28
CA VAL A 251 -11.71 3.15 5.45
C VAL A 251 -12.96 3.62 4.71
N VAL A 252 -13.31 2.94 3.62
CA VAL A 252 -14.58 3.10 2.93
C VAL A 252 -15.63 2.22 3.59
N GLU A 253 -16.89 2.62 3.51
CA GLU A 253 -18.00 1.87 4.08
C GLU A 253 -18.24 0.57 3.31
N ARG A 254 -18.36 0.68 1.98
CA ARG A 254 -18.51 -0.45 1.05
C ARG A 254 -17.40 -0.45 0.02
N ASP A 255 -16.87 -1.64 -0.29
CA ASP A 255 -15.94 -1.84 -1.39
C ASP A 255 -16.70 -2.16 -2.67
N LYS A 256 -17.23 -1.11 -3.31
CA LYS A 256 -18.06 -1.25 -4.52
C LYS A 256 -17.30 -1.91 -5.69
N ALA A 257 -15.97 -1.80 -5.71
CA ALA A 257 -15.18 -2.42 -6.78
C ALA A 257 -15.19 -3.94 -6.65
N SER A 258 -14.92 -4.47 -5.45
CA SER A 258 -15.00 -5.91 -5.18
C SER A 258 -16.43 -6.43 -5.33
N GLU A 259 -17.44 -5.69 -4.87
CA GLU A 259 -18.85 -6.04 -5.05
C GLU A 259 -19.26 -6.09 -6.52
N GLY A 260 -18.83 -5.12 -7.32
CA GLY A 260 -19.10 -5.08 -8.76
C GLY A 260 -18.41 -6.22 -9.52
N LEU A 261 -17.20 -6.61 -9.11
CA LEU A 261 -16.50 -7.78 -9.67
C LEU A 261 -17.19 -9.09 -9.30
N LEU A 262 -17.67 -9.23 -8.05
CA LEU A 262 -18.48 -10.36 -7.63
C LEU A 262 -19.75 -10.48 -8.48
N ALA A 263 -20.49 -9.38 -8.66
CA ALA A 263 -21.68 -9.33 -9.50
C ALA A 263 -21.38 -9.63 -10.99
N SER A 264 -20.12 -9.47 -11.42
CA SER A 264 -19.65 -9.79 -12.77
C SER A 264 -19.14 -11.22 -12.92
N GLY A 265 -19.17 -12.03 -11.84
CA GLY A 265 -18.79 -13.44 -11.84
C GLY A 265 -17.41 -13.77 -11.27
N ASP A 266 -16.69 -12.83 -10.65
CA ASP A 266 -15.45 -13.15 -9.94
C ASP A 266 -15.75 -13.69 -8.53
N GLU A 267 -15.95 -14.99 -8.42
CA GLU A 267 -16.33 -15.69 -7.17
C GLU A 267 -15.29 -15.51 -6.05
N ARG A 268 -14.03 -15.23 -6.37
CA ARG A 268 -12.98 -14.96 -5.37
C ARG A 268 -13.36 -13.77 -4.48
N MET A 269 -14.12 -12.81 -5.03
CA MET A 269 -14.49 -11.58 -4.33
C MET A 269 -15.39 -11.83 -3.13
N GLU A 270 -16.24 -12.87 -3.15
CA GLU A 270 -17.11 -13.20 -2.02
C GLU A 270 -16.28 -13.42 -0.75
N LYS A 271 -15.25 -14.27 -0.83
CA LYS A 271 -14.37 -14.59 0.29
C LYS A 271 -13.49 -13.41 0.71
N LEU A 272 -13.03 -12.59 -0.23
CA LEU A 272 -12.29 -11.36 0.10
C LEU A 272 -13.17 -10.34 0.84
N ILE A 273 -14.43 -10.18 0.43
CA ILE A 273 -15.42 -9.30 1.08
C ILE A 273 -15.73 -9.82 2.49
N GLU A 274 -16.00 -11.12 2.66
CA GLU A 274 -16.21 -11.74 3.97
C GLU A 274 -15.01 -11.51 4.92
N PHE A 275 -13.78 -11.62 4.40
CA PHE A 275 -12.59 -11.36 5.19
C PHE A 275 -12.45 -9.87 5.54
N ARG A 276 -12.82 -8.96 4.62
CA ARG A 276 -12.87 -7.51 4.91
C ARG A 276 -13.82 -7.20 6.07
N GLU A 277 -14.97 -7.87 6.15
CA GLU A 277 -15.89 -7.72 7.30
C GLU A 277 -15.24 -8.18 8.62
N THR A 278 -14.41 -9.23 8.58
CA THR A 278 -13.59 -9.62 9.73
C THR A 278 -12.61 -8.50 10.13
N LEU A 279 -11.98 -7.81 9.17
CA LEU A 279 -11.13 -6.65 9.49
C LEU A 279 -11.93 -5.50 10.10
N LEU A 280 -13.15 -5.24 9.62
CA LEU A 280 -14.03 -4.22 10.21
C LEU A 280 -14.40 -4.56 11.66
N TYR A 281 -14.66 -5.84 11.95
CA TYR A 281 -14.92 -6.33 13.31
C TYR A 281 -13.76 -6.01 14.26
N TYR A 282 -12.52 -6.40 13.93
CA TYR A 282 -11.37 -6.13 14.81
C TYR A 282 -10.92 -4.67 14.84
N ARG A 283 -11.39 -3.84 13.89
CA ARG A 283 -11.14 -2.41 13.91
C ARG A 283 -11.85 -1.73 15.08
N ASP A 284 -13.06 -2.18 15.41
CA ASP A 284 -13.87 -1.64 16.50
C ASP A 284 -13.35 -2.14 17.87
N PRO A 285 -12.88 -1.23 18.75
CA PRO A 285 -12.44 -1.61 20.09
C PRO A 285 -13.53 -2.27 20.95
N ALA A 286 -14.82 -2.01 20.68
CA ALA A 286 -15.94 -2.57 21.45
C ALA A 286 -16.00 -4.11 21.36
N ASN A 287 -15.40 -4.69 20.32
CA ASN A 287 -15.37 -6.15 20.10
C ASN A 287 -14.29 -6.89 20.91
N GLY A 288 -13.55 -6.20 21.81
CA GLY A 288 -12.59 -6.85 22.72
C GLY A 288 -11.28 -7.34 22.07
N GLY A 289 -11.08 -7.10 20.77
CA GLY A 289 -9.87 -7.49 20.04
C GLY A 289 -8.66 -6.56 20.21
N ARG A 290 -8.77 -5.53 21.05
CA ARG A 290 -7.79 -4.44 21.20
C ARG A 290 -7.26 -4.39 22.64
N ASP A 291 -5.96 -4.18 22.81
CA ASP A 291 -5.35 -3.88 24.11
C ASP A 291 -5.96 -2.59 24.68
N MET A 292 -6.11 -2.52 26.00
CA MET A 292 -6.64 -1.35 26.70
C MET A 292 -5.60 -0.24 26.87
N LYS A 293 -4.33 -0.52 26.58
CA LYS A 293 -3.22 0.44 26.60
C LYS A 293 -2.60 0.61 25.22
N ARG A 294 -2.39 1.86 24.84
CA ARG A 294 -1.72 2.25 23.59
C ARG A 294 -0.25 1.89 23.61
N MET A 295 0.37 1.92 22.43
CA MET A 295 1.81 1.68 22.32
C MET A 295 2.65 2.69 23.09
N ASN A 296 2.20 3.89 23.41
CA ASN A 296 2.95 4.82 24.26
C ASN A 296 2.71 4.60 25.77
N GLY A 297 1.95 3.57 26.16
CA GLY A 297 1.61 3.25 27.54
C GLY A 297 0.40 3.98 28.11
N SER A 298 -0.19 4.93 27.37
CA SER A 298 -1.41 5.62 27.81
C SER A 298 -2.65 4.74 27.67
N ASP A 299 -3.66 4.96 28.51
CA ASP A 299 -4.94 4.26 28.39
C ASP A 299 -5.67 4.58 27.08
N GLY A 300 -6.43 3.60 26.60
CA GLY A 300 -7.21 3.64 25.37
C GLY A 300 -6.83 2.56 24.37
N ALA A 301 -7.66 2.38 23.34
CA ALA A 301 -7.56 1.27 22.39
C ALA A 301 -6.18 1.19 21.70
N GLY A 302 -5.37 0.24 22.16
CA GLY A 302 -4.03 -0.05 21.72
C GLY A 302 -3.97 -1.02 20.54
N PRO A 303 -2.86 -1.76 20.37
CA PRO A 303 -2.71 -2.76 19.33
C PRO A 303 -3.74 -3.90 19.42
N LEU A 304 -3.88 -4.69 18.36
CA LEU A 304 -4.60 -5.96 18.41
C LEU A 304 -3.97 -6.90 19.44
N THR A 305 -4.81 -7.61 20.20
CA THR A 305 -4.37 -8.62 21.17
C THR A 305 -3.75 -9.82 20.45
N MET A 306 -2.95 -10.62 21.17
CA MET A 306 -2.35 -11.82 20.57
C MET A 306 -3.41 -12.84 20.11
N THR A 307 -4.52 -12.96 20.84
CA THR A 307 -5.67 -13.77 20.46
C THR A 307 -6.25 -13.32 19.11
N ALA A 308 -6.54 -12.02 18.97
CA ALA A 308 -7.06 -11.47 17.72
C ALA A 308 -6.08 -11.68 16.54
N ARG A 309 -4.76 -11.52 16.77
CA ARG A 309 -3.74 -11.77 15.74
C ARG A 309 -3.72 -13.24 15.30
N ARG A 310 -3.82 -14.20 16.23
CA ARG A 310 -3.88 -15.64 15.92
C ARG A 310 -5.13 -16.00 15.13
N GLU A 311 -6.28 -15.45 15.51
CA GLU A 311 -7.55 -15.65 14.81
C GLU A 311 -7.50 -15.08 13.39
N LEU A 312 -7.02 -13.84 13.23
CA LEU A 312 -6.82 -13.21 11.91
C LEU A 312 -5.89 -14.02 11.02
N LEU A 313 -4.75 -14.48 11.54
CA LEU A 313 -3.81 -15.31 10.78
C LEU A 313 -4.45 -16.63 10.34
N THR A 314 -5.19 -17.28 11.22
CA THR A 314 -5.89 -18.54 10.90
C THR A 314 -6.90 -18.33 9.78
N LYS A 315 -7.73 -17.27 9.88
CA LYS A 315 -8.69 -16.92 8.84
C LYS A 315 -8.01 -16.53 7.52
N LEU A 316 -6.86 -15.87 7.57
CA LEU A 316 -6.14 -15.42 6.37
C LEU A 316 -5.53 -16.61 5.62
N LEU A 317 -4.97 -17.58 6.35
CA LEU A 317 -4.46 -18.81 5.76
C LEU A 317 -5.57 -19.69 5.17
N LYS A 318 -6.74 -19.74 5.85
CA LYS A 318 -7.93 -20.39 5.29
C LYS A 318 -8.41 -19.70 4.01
N LEU A 319 -8.46 -18.36 4.00
CA LEU A 319 -8.79 -17.58 2.80
C LEU A 319 -7.84 -17.89 1.63
N GLN A 320 -6.53 -17.94 1.90
CA GLN A 320 -5.52 -18.30 0.91
C GLN A 320 -5.79 -19.67 0.28
N GLU A 321 -6.16 -20.66 1.11
CA GLU A 321 -6.46 -22.02 0.67
C GLU A 321 -7.76 -22.09 -0.14
N GLU A 322 -8.85 -21.47 0.34
CA GLU A 322 -10.16 -21.50 -0.32
C GLU A 322 -10.16 -20.76 -1.67
N THR A 323 -9.39 -19.68 -1.78
CA THR A 323 -9.34 -18.87 -3.01
C THR A 323 -8.22 -19.27 -3.97
N GLY A 324 -7.23 -20.04 -3.49
CA GLY A 324 -5.97 -20.30 -4.20
C GLY A 324 -5.08 -19.07 -4.40
N LEU A 325 -5.47 -17.90 -3.89
CA LEU A 325 -4.70 -16.66 -4.01
C LEU A 325 -3.58 -16.62 -2.98
N GLN A 326 -2.36 -16.27 -3.40
CA GLN A 326 -1.27 -16.01 -2.47
C GLN A 326 -1.47 -14.64 -1.76
N VAL A 327 -2.35 -14.60 -0.76
CA VAL A 327 -2.64 -13.41 0.05
C VAL A 327 -1.58 -13.14 1.12
N ILE A 328 -0.78 -14.13 1.51
CA ILE A 328 0.34 -13.98 2.45
C ILE A 328 1.53 -14.87 2.06
N SER A 329 2.72 -14.28 2.04
CA SER A 329 3.99 -14.94 1.71
C SER A 329 4.68 -15.59 2.92
N GLU A 330 5.64 -16.48 2.66
CA GLU A 330 6.43 -17.13 3.72
C GLU A 330 7.31 -16.13 4.48
N ASP A 331 7.90 -15.15 3.78
CA ASP A 331 8.65 -14.06 4.41
C ASP A 331 7.80 -13.28 5.41
N GLU A 332 6.53 -13.00 5.05
CA GLU A 332 5.60 -12.32 5.95
C GLU A 332 5.27 -13.19 7.18
N LEU A 333 5.10 -14.51 7.01
CA LEU A 333 4.87 -15.43 8.13
C LEU A 333 6.06 -15.46 9.09
N PHE A 334 7.29 -15.51 8.57
CA PHE A 334 8.51 -15.46 9.38
C PHE A 334 8.61 -14.16 10.16
N LEU A 335 8.38 -13.02 9.50
CA LEU A 335 8.38 -11.70 10.14
C LEU A 335 7.29 -11.58 11.21
N ILE A 336 6.08 -12.10 10.95
CA ILE A 336 5.00 -12.13 11.95
C ILE A 336 5.43 -12.91 13.19
N GLN A 337 6.04 -14.09 13.02
CA GLN A 337 6.53 -14.89 14.15
C GLN A 337 7.60 -14.14 14.96
N LYS A 338 8.51 -13.41 14.29
CA LYS A 338 9.51 -12.55 14.94
C LYS A 338 8.84 -11.43 15.76
N PHE A 339 7.87 -10.72 15.18
CA PHE A 339 7.17 -9.64 15.89
C PHE A 339 6.33 -10.13 17.08
N TRP A 340 5.80 -11.36 17.02
CA TRP A 340 5.06 -11.93 18.15
C TRP A 340 5.95 -12.21 19.36
N LYS A 341 7.23 -12.57 19.17
CA LYS A 341 8.20 -12.74 20.26
C LYS A 341 8.51 -11.41 20.98
N ALA A 342 8.46 -10.30 20.24
CA ALA A 342 8.75 -8.96 20.76
C ALA A 342 7.50 -8.21 21.28
N ALA A 343 6.31 -8.80 21.18
CA ALA A 343 5.06 -8.14 21.56
C ALA A 343 4.96 -7.92 23.09
N ARG A 344 4.09 -6.99 23.51
CA ARG A 344 3.86 -6.68 24.93
C ARG A 344 3.39 -7.90 25.73
N GLN A 345 2.49 -8.67 25.13
CA GLN A 345 2.11 -10.01 25.55
C GLN A 345 2.59 -10.94 24.44
N PRO A 346 3.83 -11.47 24.53
CA PRO A 346 4.41 -12.21 23.44
C PRO A 346 3.81 -13.61 23.36
N ASP A 347 3.89 -14.16 22.16
CA ASP A 347 3.63 -15.57 21.93
C ASP A 347 4.83 -16.40 22.42
N ASP A 348 4.62 -17.68 22.71
CA ASP A 348 5.69 -18.56 23.16
C ASP A 348 6.81 -18.75 22.12
N GLY A 349 6.64 -18.25 20.89
CA GLY A 349 7.62 -18.26 19.82
C GLY A 349 7.39 -19.34 18.78
N GLY A 350 6.28 -20.09 18.88
CA GLY A 350 5.89 -21.12 17.93
C GLY A 350 4.43 -21.02 17.45
N GLY A 351 3.70 -19.97 17.84
CA GLY A 351 2.30 -19.78 17.51
C GLY A 351 2.01 -19.75 16.01
N VAL A 352 2.81 -19.03 15.22
CA VAL A 352 2.66 -18.98 13.76
C VAL A 352 2.94 -20.36 13.18
N GLY A 353 4.06 -20.98 13.56
CA GLY A 353 4.42 -22.31 13.08
C GLY A 353 3.36 -23.36 13.36
N ARG A 354 2.74 -23.36 14.55
CA ARG A 354 1.63 -24.27 14.89
C ARG A 354 0.38 -24.00 14.05
N ILE A 355 0.03 -22.74 13.82
CA ILE A 355 -1.13 -22.37 12.98
C ILE A 355 -0.88 -22.84 11.54
N VAL A 356 0.30 -22.56 11.00
CA VAL A 356 0.69 -23.01 9.64
C VAL A 356 0.72 -24.52 9.53
N THR A 357 1.29 -25.23 10.52
CA THR A 357 1.35 -26.70 10.53
C THR A 357 -0.05 -27.30 10.59
N ARG A 358 -0.95 -26.76 11.41
CA ARG A 358 -2.34 -27.22 11.51
C ARG A 358 -3.11 -27.03 10.20
N GLN A 359 -2.87 -25.93 9.50
CA GLN A 359 -3.59 -25.60 8.26
C GLN A 359 -3.01 -26.34 7.05
N LYS A 360 -1.68 -26.31 6.88
CA LYS A 360 -0.99 -26.80 5.67
C LYS A 360 -0.37 -28.19 5.81
N GLY A 361 -0.27 -28.74 7.02
CA GLY A 361 0.47 -29.98 7.29
C GLY A 361 1.99 -29.87 7.14
N ILE A 362 2.53 -28.67 6.91
CA ILE A 362 3.97 -28.42 6.70
C ILE A 362 4.57 -27.89 8.00
N VAL A 363 5.65 -28.52 8.47
CA VAL A 363 6.44 -28.05 9.60
C VAL A 363 7.35 -26.92 9.12
N MET A 364 7.18 -25.71 9.67
CA MET A 364 8.19 -24.66 9.52
C MET A 364 9.47 -25.10 10.23
N ASN A 365 10.57 -25.28 9.51
CA ASN A 365 11.85 -25.72 10.06
C ASN A 365 12.49 -24.63 10.92
N ASP A 366 12.26 -24.65 12.25
CA ASP A 366 13.19 -24.07 13.24
C ASP A 366 12.93 -24.48 14.73
N TRP A 367 12.45 -25.70 14.99
CA TRP A 367 11.93 -26.04 16.33
C TRP A 367 12.98 -26.52 17.35
N LYS A 368 14.07 -27.16 16.91
CA LYS A 368 15.03 -27.78 17.85
C LYS A 368 15.98 -26.78 18.50
N GLU A 369 16.51 -25.80 17.76
CA GLU A 369 17.37 -24.75 18.33
C GLU A 369 16.57 -23.82 19.26
N THR A 370 15.30 -23.57 18.93
CA THR A 370 14.39 -22.75 19.74
C THR A 370 14.13 -23.33 21.13
N SER A 371 14.09 -24.66 21.32
CA SER A 371 13.80 -25.27 22.64
C SER A 371 14.94 -25.10 23.64
N ARG A 372 16.18 -25.38 23.22
CA ARG A 372 17.37 -25.23 24.09
C ARG A 372 17.62 -23.77 24.44
N LEU A 373 17.41 -22.87 23.48
CA LEU A 373 17.51 -21.43 23.72
C LEU A 373 16.46 -20.96 24.74
N ARG A 374 15.24 -21.53 24.74
CA ARG A 374 14.20 -21.20 25.73
C ARG A 374 14.56 -21.63 27.13
N GLU A 375 15.10 -22.84 27.29
CA GLU A 375 15.58 -23.34 28.58
C GLU A 375 16.69 -22.43 29.14
N LEU A 376 17.65 -22.05 28.30
CA LEU A 376 18.72 -21.12 28.69
C LEU A 376 18.16 -19.75 29.08
N GLN A 377 17.18 -19.22 28.32
CA GLN A 377 16.54 -17.96 28.65
C GLN A 377 15.75 -18.04 29.97
N GLU A 378 15.15 -19.18 30.30
CA GLU A 378 14.47 -19.39 31.58
C GLU A 378 15.46 -19.42 32.74
N GLU A 379 16.58 -20.11 32.57
CA GLU A 379 17.68 -20.14 33.55
C GLU A 379 18.23 -18.74 33.81
N VAL A 380 18.59 -18.00 32.75
CA VAL A 380 19.13 -16.63 32.87
C VAL A 380 18.10 -15.68 33.46
N ALA A 381 16.82 -15.77 33.06
CA ALA A 381 15.77 -14.92 33.61
C ALA A 381 15.57 -15.16 35.11
N SER A 382 15.59 -16.43 35.54
CA SER A 382 15.54 -16.82 36.95
C SER A 382 16.73 -16.25 37.74
N GLU A 383 17.96 -16.40 37.21
CA GLU A 383 19.18 -15.87 37.83
C GLU A 383 19.13 -14.33 37.98
N LYS A 384 18.58 -13.63 36.98
CA LYS A 384 18.48 -12.16 36.99
C LYS A 384 17.23 -11.63 37.67
N GLY A 385 16.37 -12.49 38.21
CA GLY A 385 15.14 -12.08 38.90
C GLY A 385 14.16 -11.33 38.01
N ILE A 386 14.11 -11.64 36.71
CA ILE A 386 13.18 -11.04 35.74
C ILE A 386 12.29 -12.13 35.14
N ARG A 387 11.11 -11.77 34.62
CA ARG A 387 10.29 -12.75 33.91
C ARG A 387 10.99 -13.20 32.62
N ALA A 388 10.96 -14.49 32.33
CA ALA A 388 11.51 -15.05 31.08
C ALA A 388 10.91 -14.38 29.83
N ASP A 389 9.64 -14.01 29.92
CA ASP A 389 8.92 -13.19 28.94
C ASP A 389 9.60 -11.85 28.65
N THR A 390 9.97 -11.14 29.72
CA THR A 390 10.65 -9.85 29.65
C THR A 390 12.03 -9.99 29.02
N LEU A 391 12.81 -10.99 29.44
CA LEU A 391 14.12 -11.26 28.83
C LEU A 391 13.99 -11.52 27.32
N ARG A 392 13.02 -12.35 26.92
CA ARG A 392 12.74 -12.64 25.50
C ARG A 392 12.36 -11.39 24.72
N ARG A 393 11.49 -10.54 25.29
CA ARG A 393 11.11 -9.25 24.68
C ARG A 393 12.29 -8.31 24.51
N LEU A 394 13.20 -8.24 25.50
CA LEU A 394 14.41 -7.43 25.42
C LEU A 394 15.34 -7.93 24.31
N LEU A 395 15.64 -9.24 24.27
CA LEU A 395 16.49 -9.84 23.24
C LEU A 395 15.90 -9.66 21.84
N ALA A 396 14.62 -9.94 21.67
CA ALA A 396 13.94 -9.77 20.38
C ALA A 396 13.93 -8.30 19.92
N LYS A 397 13.84 -7.34 20.86
CA LYS A 397 13.95 -5.91 20.55
C LYS A 397 15.36 -5.53 20.12
N VAL A 398 16.40 -6.07 20.77
CA VAL A 398 17.79 -5.86 20.36
C VAL A 398 18.03 -6.42 18.96
N GLU A 399 17.55 -7.63 18.66
CA GLU A 399 17.65 -8.25 17.32
C GLU A 399 16.95 -7.41 16.23
N GLU A 400 15.80 -6.80 16.54
CA GLU A 400 15.09 -5.91 15.62
C GLU A 400 15.93 -4.67 15.26
N TYR A 401 16.68 -4.10 16.22
CA TYR A 401 17.53 -2.94 15.96
C TYR A 401 18.90 -3.29 15.39
N SER A 402 19.43 -4.50 15.60
CA SER A 402 20.70 -4.93 14.99
C SER A 402 20.61 -5.03 13.47
N GLU A 403 19.42 -5.29 12.92
CA GLU A 403 19.20 -5.35 11.47
C GLU A 403 19.07 -3.95 10.83
N SER A 404 18.68 -2.93 11.60
CA SER A 404 18.33 -1.60 11.08
C SER A 404 19.51 -0.60 10.99
N HIS A 405 20.74 -1.03 11.36
CA HIS A 405 21.98 -0.25 11.31
C HIS A 405 21.97 1.10 12.10
N ARG A 406 20.91 1.42 12.85
CA ARG A 406 20.81 2.61 13.72
C ARG A 406 19.98 2.32 14.99
N PRO A 407 20.59 2.20 16.18
CA PRO A 407 19.89 1.90 17.44
C PRO A 407 19.20 3.13 18.07
N VAL A 408 18.71 4.09 17.27
CA VAL A 408 18.06 5.30 17.78
C VAL A 408 16.67 4.94 18.31
N GLY A 409 16.45 5.08 19.62
CA GLY A 409 15.18 4.73 20.30
C GLY A 409 15.18 3.37 21.01
N LEU A 410 16.21 2.54 20.80
CA LEU A 410 16.35 1.25 21.49
C LEU A 410 16.32 1.40 23.03
N PRO A 411 17.05 2.35 23.67
CA PRO A 411 16.98 2.52 25.12
C PRO A 411 15.57 2.80 25.65
N ASP A 412 14.79 3.62 24.94
CA ASP A 412 13.42 3.96 25.32
C ASP A 412 12.49 2.74 25.22
N ASP A 413 12.62 1.94 24.15
CA ASP A 413 11.86 0.71 23.96
C ASP A 413 12.19 -0.35 25.02
N LEU A 414 13.47 -0.54 25.36
CA LEU A 414 13.89 -1.46 26.41
C LEU A 414 13.37 -0.99 27.79
N MET A 415 13.50 0.30 28.09
CA MET A 415 12.99 0.89 29.33
C MET A 415 11.48 0.68 29.48
N LYS A 416 10.74 0.77 28.38
CA LYS A 416 9.31 0.54 28.37
C LYS A 416 8.94 -0.94 28.61
N ILE A 417 9.71 -1.88 28.06
CA ILE A 417 9.54 -3.31 28.36
C ILE A 417 9.71 -3.57 29.86
N LEU A 418 10.72 -2.97 30.48
CA LEU A 418 10.96 -3.09 31.94
C LEU A 418 9.84 -2.44 32.77
N LYS A 419 9.34 -1.27 32.36
CA LYS A 419 8.19 -0.62 33.02
C LYS A 419 6.92 -1.47 32.94
N ASP A 420 6.67 -2.11 31.79
CA ASP A 420 5.56 -3.06 31.64
C ASP A 420 5.69 -4.23 32.63
N ASP A 421 6.92 -4.73 32.83
CA ASP A 421 7.20 -5.84 33.75
C ASP A 421 6.89 -5.49 35.21
N LEU A 422 7.39 -4.33 35.65
CA LEU A 422 7.15 -3.79 36.99
C LEU A 422 5.66 -3.59 37.27
N ALA A 423 4.90 -3.12 36.28
CA ALA A 423 3.45 -2.95 36.41
C ALA A 423 2.73 -4.29 36.60
N HIS A 424 3.14 -5.34 35.88
CA HIS A 424 2.57 -6.68 36.06
C HIS A 424 2.90 -7.29 37.43
N GLU A 425 4.10 -7.06 37.96
CA GLU A 425 4.45 -7.51 39.32
C GLU A 425 3.60 -6.80 40.38
N ALA A 426 3.33 -5.50 40.21
CA ALA A 426 2.47 -4.74 41.10
C ALA A 426 1.01 -5.24 41.08
N GLU A 427 0.48 -5.54 39.89
CA GLU A 427 -0.86 -6.14 39.73
C GLU A 427 -0.95 -7.51 40.41
N ARG A 428 0.04 -8.39 40.24
CA ARG A 428 0.07 -9.70 40.92
C ARG A 428 0.10 -9.57 42.43
N LYS A 429 0.98 -8.73 42.98
CA LYS A 429 1.07 -8.49 44.44
C LYS A 429 -0.24 -7.95 45.01
N ASN A 430 -0.98 -7.14 44.26
CA ASN A 430 -2.30 -6.66 44.70
C ASN A 430 -3.38 -7.74 44.64
N THR A 431 -3.25 -8.72 43.74
CA THR A 431 -4.20 -9.83 43.59
C THR A 431 -3.94 -10.97 44.59
N GLU A 432 -2.70 -11.16 45.04
CA GLU A 432 -2.32 -12.14 46.07
C GLU A 432 -2.61 -11.65 47.51
N ASN A 433 -2.76 -10.33 47.69
CA ASN A 433 -3.09 -9.70 48.98
C ASN A 433 -4.59 -9.38 49.16
N ALA A 434 -5.42 -9.73 48.17
CA ALA A 434 -6.88 -9.61 48.19
C ALA A 434 -7.50 -11.00 48.25
#